data_AF-H5UUF0-F1
#
_entry.id   AF-H5UUF0-F1
#
_cell.length_a   1.000
_cell.length_b   1.000
_cell.length_c   1.000
_cell.angle_alpha   90.00
_cell.angle_beta   90.00
_cell.angle_gamma   90.00
#
_symmetry.space_group_name_H-M   'P 1'
#
loop_
_entity.id
_entity.type
_entity.pdbx_description
1 polymer ?
#
loop_
_entity_poly.entity_id
_entity_poly.type
_entity_poly.pdbx_seq_one_letter_code
_entity_poly.pdbx_strand_id
1 'polypeptide(L)'
;ADVIAVAGYGNFWVNADTPGQMSMTAILLSVVTFVVLLGLNLLTVKFFGEIEFWFAIIKIVAIVALIVMGVTLVLIGFTSPEGTRASFSHLWARPGGIFPTGMSGFFAGFQIAVFAFVGIELVGTTAAETADPERTLPKAINSIPIRVVLFYVLSLAVIMMVTPWDEVDPAVSPFVNMFALAGIVGAASIMNFVVLTSAASSANSGIFSTSRMLYGLAHRMPGGVVMCWVVLAFFLFVLVLLTQEADTRQALPVTPLWFLLLGAGWVGVRGKVRDDDTTTMGIQDR
;
A
#
# COMPACT_ATOMS: atom_id res chain seq x y z
N ALA A 1 -4.81 -5.47 3.74
CA ALA A 1 -5.32 -4.27 3.04
C ALA A 1 -5.27 -4.46 1.53
N ASP A 2 -4.13 -4.89 0.99
CA ASP A 2 -3.90 -4.96 -0.46
C ASP A 2 -4.85 -5.91 -1.21
N VAL A 3 -5.26 -7.03 -0.61
CA VAL A 3 -6.28 -7.93 -1.19
C VAL A 3 -7.65 -7.25 -1.32
N ILE A 4 -8.00 -6.38 -0.37
CA ILE A 4 -9.24 -5.57 -0.45
C ILE A 4 -9.09 -4.53 -1.57
N ALA A 5 -7.90 -3.95 -1.76
CA ALA A 5 -7.64 -3.06 -2.88
C ALA A 5 -7.77 -3.79 -4.23
N VAL A 6 -7.23 -5.02 -4.37
CA VAL A 6 -7.43 -5.85 -5.58
C VAL A 6 -8.93 -6.02 -5.88
N ALA A 7 -9.73 -6.27 -4.85
CA ALA A 7 -11.16 -6.40 -4.96
C ALA A 7 -11.83 -5.07 -5.39
N GLY A 8 -11.45 -3.95 -4.78
CA GLY A 8 -11.98 -2.62 -5.09
C GLY A 8 -11.69 -2.19 -6.52
N TYR A 9 -10.44 -2.34 -6.98
CA TYR A 9 -10.07 -2.04 -8.38
C TYR A 9 -10.65 -3.06 -9.35
N GLY A 10 -10.73 -4.34 -8.96
CA GLY A 10 -11.39 -5.39 -9.74
C GLY A 10 -12.88 -5.13 -9.95
N ASN A 11 -13.55 -4.50 -8.97
CA ASN A 11 -14.97 -4.14 -9.02
C ASN A 11 -15.31 -3.27 -10.24
N PHE A 12 -14.34 -2.47 -10.73
CA PHE A 12 -14.50 -1.64 -11.92
C PHE A 12 -15.00 -2.42 -13.14
N TRP A 13 -14.48 -3.63 -13.38
CA TRP A 13 -14.88 -4.42 -14.55
C TRP A 13 -16.11 -5.31 -14.32
N VAL A 14 -16.38 -5.71 -13.08
CA VAL A 14 -17.42 -6.70 -12.76
C VAL A 14 -18.73 -6.07 -12.28
N ASN A 15 -18.73 -4.80 -11.90
CA ASN A 15 -19.88 -4.09 -11.35
C ASN A 15 -19.97 -2.66 -11.93
N ALA A 16 -20.06 -2.56 -13.26
CA ALA A 16 -20.13 -1.28 -13.96
C ALA A 16 -21.41 -0.47 -13.62
N ASP A 17 -22.51 -1.15 -13.28
CA ASP A 17 -23.84 -0.52 -13.14
C ASP A 17 -24.10 0.07 -11.74
N THR A 18 -23.32 -0.31 -10.71
CA THR A 18 -23.45 0.20 -9.33
C THR A 18 -22.09 0.59 -8.72
N PRO A 19 -21.48 1.70 -9.18
CA PRO A 19 -20.23 2.20 -8.61
C PRO A 19 -20.38 2.48 -7.11
N GLY A 20 -19.53 1.88 -6.28
CA GLY A 20 -19.51 2.09 -4.83
C GLY A 20 -20.05 0.93 -3.98
N GLN A 21 -20.77 -0.02 -4.58
CA GLN A 21 -21.10 -1.29 -3.91
C GLN A 21 -20.17 -2.40 -4.41
N MET A 22 -19.55 -3.08 -3.44
CA MET A 22 -18.62 -4.15 -3.71
C MET A 22 -19.38 -5.40 -4.16
N SER A 23 -19.18 -5.81 -5.40
CA SER A 23 -19.81 -7.02 -5.95
C SER A 23 -19.37 -8.26 -5.21
N MET A 24 -20.25 -9.24 -5.10
CA MET A 24 -19.85 -10.59 -4.69
C MET A 24 -18.75 -11.14 -5.61
N THR A 25 -18.81 -10.83 -6.91
CA THR A 25 -17.80 -11.24 -7.90
C THR A 25 -16.43 -10.61 -7.62
N ALA A 26 -16.40 -9.35 -7.19
CA ALA A 26 -15.16 -8.64 -6.85
C ALA A 26 -14.52 -9.21 -5.57
N ILE A 27 -15.35 -9.57 -4.58
CA ILE A 27 -14.89 -10.27 -3.37
C ILE A 27 -14.31 -11.63 -3.75
N LEU A 28 -15.00 -12.41 -4.58
CA LEU A 28 -14.51 -13.71 -5.05
C LEU A 28 -13.18 -13.58 -5.80
N LEU A 29 -13.01 -12.57 -6.66
CA LEU A 29 -11.75 -12.29 -7.36
C LEU A 29 -10.59 -12.08 -6.38
N SER A 30 -10.83 -11.38 -5.27
CA SER A 30 -9.82 -11.13 -4.25
C SER A 30 -9.43 -12.39 -3.48
N VAL A 31 -10.40 -13.27 -3.18
CA VAL A 31 -10.15 -14.58 -2.57
C VAL A 31 -9.34 -15.46 -3.50
N VAL A 32 -9.71 -15.50 -4.79
CA VAL A 32 -8.96 -16.24 -5.81
C VAL A 32 -7.53 -15.70 -5.93
N THR A 33 -7.37 -14.37 -5.98
CA THR A 33 -6.03 -13.74 -6.03
C THR A 33 -5.21 -14.12 -4.80
N PHE A 34 -5.78 -14.05 -3.60
CA PHE A 34 -5.10 -14.47 -2.38
C PHE A 34 -4.65 -15.94 -2.43
N VAL A 35 -5.53 -16.86 -2.84
CA VAL A 35 -5.22 -18.29 -2.96
C VAL A 35 -4.13 -18.55 -4.01
N VAL A 36 -4.19 -17.87 -5.16
CA VAL A 36 -3.17 -17.97 -6.21
C VAL A 36 -1.82 -17.46 -5.70
N LEU A 37 -1.79 -16.28 -5.07
CA LEU A 37 -0.56 -15.73 -4.50
C LEU A 37 0.02 -16.66 -3.44
N LEU A 38 -0.82 -17.21 -2.55
CA LEU A 38 -0.38 -18.19 -1.55
C LEU A 38 0.18 -19.45 -2.21
N GLY A 39 -0.49 -19.99 -3.22
CA GLY A 39 -0.01 -21.16 -3.97
C GLY A 39 1.33 -20.92 -4.66
N LEU A 40 1.51 -19.76 -5.28
CA LEU A 40 2.78 -19.37 -5.91
C LEU A 40 3.92 -19.26 -4.88
N ASN A 41 3.62 -18.73 -3.68
CA ASN A 41 4.60 -18.64 -2.59
C ASN A 41 5.07 -20.03 -2.09
N LEU A 42 4.26 -21.08 -2.25
CA LEU A 42 4.62 -22.44 -1.84
C LEU A 42 5.46 -23.21 -2.87
N LEU A 43 5.45 -22.80 -4.14
CA LEU A 43 6.05 -23.58 -5.22
C LEU A 43 7.53 -23.29 -5.43
N THR A 44 7.99 -22.02 -5.44
CA THR A 44 9.42 -21.67 -5.54
C THR A 44 9.68 -20.15 -5.45
N VAL A 45 10.67 -19.74 -4.64
CA VAL A 45 11.11 -18.32 -4.50
C VAL A 45 11.63 -17.67 -5.79
N LYS A 46 11.98 -18.48 -6.80
CA LYS A 46 12.43 -17.96 -8.11
C LYS A 46 11.29 -17.34 -8.92
N PHE A 47 10.11 -17.96 -8.93
CA PHE A 47 8.93 -17.41 -9.62
C PHE A 47 8.47 -16.10 -8.99
N PHE A 48 8.65 -15.94 -7.67
CA PHE A 48 8.39 -14.69 -6.96
C PHE A 48 9.18 -13.52 -7.58
N GLY A 49 10.49 -13.69 -7.74
CA GLY A 49 11.35 -12.62 -8.28
C GLY A 49 11.00 -12.23 -9.72
N GLU A 50 10.68 -13.21 -10.58
CA GLU A 50 10.30 -12.95 -11.97
C GLU A 50 8.95 -12.23 -12.08
N ILE A 51 7.93 -12.64 -11.32
CA ILE A 51 6.61 -11.99 -11.32
C ILE A 51 6.72 -10.55 -10.81
N GLU A 52 7.45 -10.34 -9.71
CA GLU A 52 7.67 -8.99 -9.17
C GLU A 52 8.42 -8.09 -10.15
N PHE A 53 9.40 -8.62 -10.88
CA PHE A 53 10.08 -7.88 -11.93
C PHE A 53 9.11 -7.40 -13.02
N TRP A 54 8.26 -8.28 -13.53
CA TRP A 54 7.26 -7.92 -14.55
C TRP A 54 6.22 -6.93 -14.01
N PHE A 55 5.72 -7.16 -12.80
CA PHE A 55 4.78 -6.26 -12.15
C PHE A 55 5.41 -4.87 -11.89
N ALA A 56 6.70 -4.80 -11.54
CA ALA A 56 7.40 -3.53 -11.36
C ALA A 56 7.50 -2.73 -12.67
N ILE A 57 7.78 -3.40 -13.81
CA ILE A 57 7.85 -2.75 -15.13
C ILE A 57 6.54 -2.04 -15.46
N ILE A 58 5.39 -2.70 -15.29
CA ILE A 58 4.07 -2.12 -15.57
C ILE A 58 3.90 -0.76 -14.87
N LYS A 59 4.33 -0.67 -13.62
CA LYS A 59 4.19 0.52 -12.77
C LYS A 59 5.13 1.63 -13.19
N ILE A 60 6.39 1.29 -13.46
CA ILE A 60 7.38 2.26 -13.95
C ILE A 60 6.89 2.88 -15.26
N VAL A 61 6.45 2.06 -16.21
CA VAL A 61 5.96 2.53 -17.51
C VAL A 61 4.74 3.44 -17.34
N ALA A 62 3.77 3.06 -16.52
CA ALA A 62 2.58 3.88 -16.27
C ALA A 62 2.91 5.25 -15.67
N ILE A 63 3.80 5.29 -14.67
CA ILE A 63 4.20 6.55 -14.01
C ILE A 63 5.04 7.44 -14.93
N VAL A 64 5.96 6.85 -15.69
CA VAL A 64 6.74 7.60 -16.69
C VAL A 64 5.82 8.18 -17.77
N ALA A 65 4.87 7.38 -18.27
CA ALA A 65 3.88 7.85 -19.25
C ALA A 65 3.04 9.01 -18.69
N LEU A 66 2.61 8.90 -17.43
CA LEU A 66 1.89 9.95 -16.73
C LEU A 66 2.72 11.24 -16.64
N ILE A 67 3.97 11.14 -16.18
CA ILE A 67 4.86 12.31 -16.04
C ILE A 67 5.07 13.01 -17.39
N VAL A 68 5.40 12.23 -18.43
CA VAL A 68 5.60 12.75 -19.79
C VAL A 68 4.35 13.47 -20.28
N MET A 69 3.18 12.87 -20.06
CA MET A 69 1.91 13.43 -20.48
C MET A 69 1.60 14.75 -19.78
N GLY A 70 1.72 14.82 -18.46
CA GLY A 70 1.40 16.06 -17.75
C GLY A 70 2.35 17.19 -18.04
N VAL A 71 3.65 16.89 -18.14
CA VAL A 71 4.63 17.88 -18.60
C VAL A 71 4.25 18.38 -20.00
N THR A 72 3.84 17.49 -20.90
CA THR A 72 3.37 17.88 -22.23
C THR A 72 2.14 18.79 -22.16
N LEU A 73 1.12 18.46 -21.35
CA LEU A 73 -0.09 19.27 -21.15
C LEU A 73 0.24 20.66 -20.61
N VAL A 74 1.19 20.77 -19.69
CA VAL A 74 1.65 22.06 -19.15
C VAL A 74 2.39 22.87 -20.23
N LEU A 75 3.29 22.23 -21.00
CA LEU A 75 4.09 22.91 -22.03
C LEU A 75 3.24 23.44 -23.18
N ILE A 76 2.19 22.72 -23.60
CA ILE A 76 1.25 23.20 -24.62
C ILE A 76 0.25 24.23 -24.07
N GLY A 77 0.24 24.46 -22.75
CA GLY A 77 -0.71 25.34 -22.08
C GLY A 77 -2.15 24.85 -22.19
N PHE A 78 -2.35 23.52 -22.09
CA PHE A 78 -3.65 22.88 -22.13
C PHE A 78 -4.62 23.54 -21.13
N THR A 79 -5.86 23.73 -21.55
CA THR A 79 -6.92 24.24 -20.67
C THR A 79 -7.91 23.11 -20.45
N SER A 80 -8.16 22.78 -19.18
CA SER A 80 -9.09 21.73 -18.82
C SER A 80 -10.52 22.08 -19.26
N PRO A 81 -11.42 21.09 -19.36
CA PRO A 81 -12.84 21.34 -19.63
C PRO A 81 -13.48 22.29 -18.61
N GLU A 82 -12.98 22.35 -17.37
CA GLU A 82 -13.42 23.28 -16.34
C GLU A 82 -12.90 24.73 -16.53
N GLY A 83 -12.03 24.96 -17.52
CA GLY A 83 -11.49 26.29 -17.85
C GLY A 83 -10.14 26.62 -17.21
N THR A 84 -9.54 25.67 -16.48
CA THR A 84 -8.26 25.88 -15.79
C THR A 84 -7.08 25.55 -16.70
N ARG A 85 -6.18 26.51 -16.89
CA ARG A 85 -4.98 26.34 -17.71
C ARG A 85 -3.88 25.64 -16.92
N ALA A 86 -3.40 24.49 -17.41
CA ALA A 86 -2.28 23.77 -16.83
C ALA A 86 -1.05 24.69 -16.68
N SER A 87 -0.45 24.69 -15.49
CA SER A 87 0.61 25.64 -15.12
C SER A 87 1.49 25.11 -14.01
N PHE A 88 2.80 25.35 -14.12
CA PHE A 88 3.75 25.11 -13.02
C PHE A 88 3.37 25.87 -11.74
N SER A 89 2.76 27.05 -11.90
CA SER A 89 2.41 27.91 -10.78
C SER A 89 1.37 27.29 -9.84
N HIS A 90 0.60 26.29 -10.28
CA HIS A 90 -0.39 25.62 -9.43
C HIS A 90 0.20 24.98 -8.17
N LEU A 91 1.50 24.66 -8.18
CA LEU A 91 2.20 24.09 -7.04
C LEU A 91 2.35 25.06 -5.85
N TRP A 92 2.25 26.38 -6.06
CA TRP A 92 2.47 27.37 -5.00
C TRP A 92 1.59 28.63 -5.09
N ALA A 93 0.99 28.92 -6.24
CA ALA A 93 0.29 30.17 -6.51
C ALA A 93 -1.24 30.09 -6.35
N ARG A 94 -1.78 28.91 -6.01
CA ARG A 94 -3.20 28.76 -5.65
C ARG A 94 -3.47 29.40 -4.28
N PRO A 95 -4.73 29.79 -3.96
CA PRO A 95 -5.08 30.34 -2.65
C PRO A 95 -4.57 29.45 -1.50
N GLY A 96 -3.87 30.03 -0.52
CA GLY A 96 -3.28 29.27 0.58
C GLY A 96 -1.87 28.69 0.33
N GLY A 97 -1.35 28.80 -0.89
CA GLY A 97 0.03 28.45 -1.24
C GLY A 97 0.38 26.98 -0.99
N ILE A 98 1.54 26.73 -0.38
CA ILE A 98 2.04 25.37 -0.08
C ILE A 98 1.31 24.73 1.13
N PHE A 99 0.68 25.56 1.98
CA PHE A 99 -0.03 25.11 3.19
C PHE A 99 -1.48 25.61 3.21
N PRO A 100 -2.33 25.15 2.27
CA PRO A 100 -3.69 25.68 2.12
C PRO A 100 -4.58 25.44 3.34
N THR A 101 -4.31 24.37 4.09
CA THR A 101 -5.02 23.97 5.32
C THR A 101 -4.19 24.25 6.59
N GLY A 102 -3.13 25.05 6.48
CA GLY A 102 -2.21 25.39 7.57
C GLY A 102 -1.38 24.21 8.07
N MET A 103 -0.71 24.41 9.21
CA MET A 103 0.17 23.39 9.81
C MET A 103 -0.61 22.13 10.26
N SER A 104 -1.86 22.29 10.70
CA SER A 104 -2.71 21.16 11.09
C SER A 104 -3.00 20.23 9.91
N GLY A 105 -3.30 20.78 8.74
CA GLY A 105 -3.53 19.98 7.54
C GLY A 105 -2.26 19.33 6.99
N PHE A 106 -1.09 19.97 7.17
CA PHE A 106 0.18 19.31 6.91
C PHE A 106 0.35 18.05 7.75
N PHE A 107 0.12 18.11 9.06
CA PHE A 107 0.27 16.93 9.92
C PHE A 107 -0.76 15.84 9.60
N ALA A 108 -1.99 16.21 9.24
CA ALA A 108 -3.02 15.27 8.80
C ALA A 108 -2.60 14.54 7.50
N GLY A 109 -2.14 15.27 6.48
CA GLY A 109 -1.65 14.67 5.23
C GLY A 109 -0.33 13.91 5.40
N PHE A 110 0.56 14.37 6.27
CA PHE A 110 1.85 13.74 6.56
C PHE A 110 1.68 12.30 7.09
N GLN A 111 0.69 12.08 7.96
CA GLN A 111 0.34 10.74 8.44
C GLN A 111 -0.01 9.79 7.29
N ILE A 112 -0.88 10.23 6.37
CA ILE A 112 -1.31 9.42 5.22
C ILE A 112 -0.10 9.11 4.34
N ALA A 113 0.78 10.10 4.13
CA ALA A 113 2.02 9.91 3.39
C ALA A 113 2.96 8.88 4.05
N VAL A 114 3.15 8.94 5.37
CA VAL A 114 3.96 7.95 6.11
C VAL A 114 3.37 6.54 5.99
N PHE A 115 2.05 6.41 6.06
CA PHE A 115 1.37 5.12 5.93
C PHE A 115 1.58 4.48 4.55
N ALA A 116 1.76 5.29 3.49
CA ALA A 116 2.06 4.80 2.14
C ALA A 116 3.46 4.15 2.01
N PHE A 117 4.35 4.32 2.99
CA PHE A 117 5.70 3.73 3.00
C PHE A 117 5.81 2.44 3.82
N VAL A 118 4.71 1.91 4.34
CA VAL A 118 4.70 0.57 4.92
C VAL A 118 5.11 -0.46 3.85
N GLY A 119 6.01 -1.38 4.20
CA GLY A 119 6.55 -2.40 3.31
C GLY A 119 8.04 -2.22 2.97
N ILE A 120 8.66 -1.07 3.29
CA ILE A 120 10.11 -0.87 3.10
C ILE A 120 10.95 -1.80 3.99
N GLU A 121 10.38 -2.30 5.09
CA GLU A 121 10.97 -3.27 6.00
C GLU A 121 11.24 -4.64 5.35
N LEU A 122 10.59 -4.93 4.21
CA LEU A 122 10.80 -6.17 3.46
C LEU A 122 12.29 -6.38 3.11
N VAL A 123 13.02 -5.31 2.80
CA VAL A 123 14.46 -5.36 2.50
C VAL A 123 15.26 -5.94 3.66
N GLY A 124 14.84 -5.71 4.90
CA GLY A 124 15.44 -6.31 6.08
C GLY A 124 15.14 -7.82 6.18
N THR A 125 13.92 -8.23 5.85
CA THR A 125 13.53 -9.66 5.91
C THR A 125 14.19 -10.53 4.85
N THR A 126 14.52 -9.95 3.69
CA THR A 126 15.22 -10.64 2.60
C THR A 126 16.74 -10.60 2.73
N ALA A 127 17.27 -9.82 3.68
CA ALA A 127 18.71 -9.70 3.90
C ALA A 127 19.38 -11.06 4.17
N ALA A 128 18.71 -11.93 4.94
CA ALA A 128 19.20 -13.27 5.27
C ALA A 128 19.24 -14.25 4.09
N GLU A 129 18.49 -13.98 3.01
CA GLU A 129 18.38 -14.83 1.82
C GLU A 129 19.11 -14.26 0.60
N THR A 130 19.76 -13.12 0.76
CA THR A 130 20.47 -12.44 -0.33
C THR A 130 21.87 -13.03 -0.49
N ALA A 131 22.24 -13.44 -1.71
CA ALA A 131 23.52 -14.10 -1.97
C ALA A 131 24.77 -13.24 -1.70
N ASP A 132 24.68 -11.91 -1.84
CA ASP A 132 25.73 -10.93 -1.51
C ASP A 132 25.09 -9.70 -0.82
N PRO A 133 24.80 -9.79 0.49
CA PRO A 133 24.06 -8.74 1.19
C PRO A 133 24.87 -7.46 1.33
N GLU A 134 26.19 -7.53 1.46
CA GLU A 134 27.08 -6.38 1.65
C GLU A 134 27.08 -5.43 0.44
N ARG A 135 26.84 -5.95 -0.77
CA ARG A 135 26.75 -5.11 -1.98
C ARG A 135 25.33 -4.91 -2.47
N THR A 136 24.47 -5.91 -2.33
CA THR A 136 23.11 -5.87 -2.88
C THR A 136 22.18 -5.02 -2.03
N LEU A 137 22.25 -5.12 -0.69
CA LEU A 137 21.37 -4.38 0.20
C LEU A 137 21.63 -2.86 0.13
N PRO A 138 22.88 -2.34 0.16
CA PRO A 138 23.10 -0.91 0.05
C PRO A 138 22.62 -0.34 -1.29
N LYS A 139 22.78 -1.07 -2.40
CA LYS A 139 22.26 -0.65 -3.71
C LYS A 139 20.74 -0.62 -3.72
N ALA A 140 20.09 -1.64 -3.17
CA ALA A 140 18.64 -1.68 -3.05
C ALA A 140 18.11 -0.53 -2.19
N ILE A 141 18.70 -0.30 -1.02
CA ILE A 141 18.33 0.78 -0.09
C ILE A 141 18.50 2.16 -0.75
N ASN A 142 19.64 2.42 -1.40
CA ASN A 142 19.89 3.70 -2.06
C ASN A 142 18.98 3.95 -3.27
N SER A 143 18.33 2.91 -3.80
CA SER A 143 17.33 3.06 -4.86
C SER A 143 15.94 3.46 -4.33
N ILE A 144 15.66 3.24 -3.04
CA ILE A 144 14.36 3.54 -2.42
C ILE A 144 14.01 5.03 -2.56
N PRO A 145 14.88 6.00 -2.17
CA PRO A 145 14.52 7.42 -2.27
C PRO A 145 14.22 7.87 -3.70
N ILE A 146 14.96 7.37 -4.70
CA ILE A 146 14.72 7.68 -6.11
C ILE A 146 13.33 7.22 -6.51
N ARG A 147 12.94 6.01 -6.08
CA ARG A 147 11.60 5.47 -6.29
C ARG A 147 10.55 6.36 -5.62
N VAL A 148 10.76 6.80 -4.39
CA VAL A 148 9.82 7.70 -3.69
C VAL A 148 9.62 9.00 -4.46
N VAL A 149 10.71 9.63 -4.91
CA VAL A 149 10.65 10.87 -5.68
C VAL A 149 9.90 10.65 -6.99
N LEU A 150 10.21 9.59 -7.74
CA LEU A 150 9.59 9.31 -9.03
C LEU A 150 8.09 8.97 -8.91
N PHE A 151 7.75 8.02 -8.02
CA PHE A 151 6.42 7.43 -7.94
C PHE A 151 5.40 8.29 -7.19
N TYR A 152 5.85 9.10 -6.23
CA TYR A 152 4.96 9.88 -5.37
C TYR A 152 5.13 11.37 -5.60
N VAL A 153 6.34 11.90 -5.39
CA VAL A 153 6.54 13.36 -5.41
C VAL A 153 6.35 13.93 -6.81
N LEU A 154 7.02 13.35 -7.80
CA LEU A 154 7.01 13.85 -9.17
C LEU A 154 5.67 13.59 -9.86
N SER A 155 5.07 12.41 -9.65
CA SER A 155 3.74 12.11 -10.20
C SER A 155 2.67 13.05 -9.65
N LEU A 156 2.61 13.26 -8.33
CA LEU A 156 1.66 14.19 -7.71
C LEU A 156 1.93 15.64 -8.12
N ALA A 157 3.20 16.06 -8.18
CA ALA A 157 3.55 17.39 -8.63
C ALA A 157 3.02 17.64 -10.05
N VAL A 158 3.26 16.71 -10.97
CA VAL A 158 2.79 16.84 -12.36
C VAL A 158 1.26 16.81 -12.44
N ILE A 159 0.58 15.95 -11.67
CA ILE A 159 -0.89 15.95 -11.58
C ILE A 159 -1.38 17.33 -11.13
N MET A 160 -0.80 17.89 -10.06
CA MET A 160 -1.18 19.19 -9.50
C MET A 160 -0.89 20.37 -10.44
N MET A 161 0.13 20.26 -11.30
CA MET A 161 0.37 21.26 -12.35
C MET A 161 -0.76 21.29 -13.39
N VAL A 162 -1.36 20.14 -13.70
CA VAL A 162 -2.47 20.03 -14.67
C VAL A 162 -3.81 20.36 -14.02
N THR A 163 -4.12 19.70 -12.91
CA THR A 163 -5.36 19.88 -12.14
C THR A 163 -4.98 20.36 -10.72
N PRO A 164 -5.21 21.65 -10.40
CA PRO A 164 -4.91 22.20 -9.08
C PRO A 164 -5.54 21.40 -7.94
N TRP A 165 -4.88 21.39 -6.78
CA TRP A 165 -5.32 20.62 -5.60
C TRP A 165 -6.76 20.93 -5.15
N ASP A 166 -7.25 22.15 -5.39
CA ASP A 166 -8.59 22.61 -5.02
C ASP A 166 -9.68 22.29 -6.06
N GLU A 167 -9.28 21.74 -7.22
CA GLU A 167 -10.18 21.30 -8.30
C GLU A 167 -10.13 19.78 -8.51
N VAL A 168 -9.33 19.05 -7.71
CA VAL A 168 -9.29 17.58 -7.77
C VAL A 168 -10.60 17.03 -7.20
N ASP A 169 -11.37 16.35 -8.04
CA ASP A 169 -12.54 15.59 -7.61
C ASP A 169 -12.10 14.36 -6.76
N PRO A 170 -12.46 14.28 -5.47
CA PRO A 170 -12.12 13.13 -4.63
C PRO A 170 -12.77 11.81 -5.07
N ALA A 171 -13.85 11.86 -5.87
CA ALA A 171 -14.57 10.68 -6.34
C ALA A 171 -13.88 9.99 -7.54
N VAL A 172 -12.99 10.69 -8.24
CA VAL A 172 -12.30 10.19 -9.42
C VAL A 172 -10.81 10.05 -9.15
N SER A 173 -10.21 8.95 -9.59
CA SER A 173 -8.76 8.77 -9.48
C SER A 173 -8.02 9.87 -10.27
N PRO A 174 -7.14 10.67 -9.63
CA PRO A 174 -6.40 11.73 -10.32
C PRO A 174 -5.50 11.17 -11.43
N PHE A 175 -5.01 9.95 -11.25
CA PHE A 175 -4.23 9.24 -12.25
C PHE A 175 -5.07 8.90 -13.49
N VAL A 176 -6.30 8.40 -13.30
CA VAL A 176 -7.25 8.14 -14.39
C VAL A 176 -7.61 9.45 -15.10
N ASN A 177 -7.94 10.48 -14.32
CA ASN A 177 -8.37 11.77 -14.83
C ASN A 177 -7.31 12.39 -15.75
N MET A 178 -6.04 12.31 -15.34
CA MET A 178 -4.94 12.84 -16.12
C MET A 178 -4.81 12.21 -17.52
N PHE A 179 -4.94 10.89 -17.63
CA PHE A 179 -4.97 10.20 -18.91
C PHE A 179 -6.25 10.47 -19.72
N ALA A 180 -7.38 10.67 -19.04
CA ALA A 180 -8.64 11.03 -19.67
C ALA A 180 -8.59 12.44 -20.28
N LEU A 181 -7.99 13.43 -19.59
CA LEU A 181 -7.78 14.79 -20.09
C LEU A 181 -6.91 14.83 -21.35
N ALA A 182 -5.96 13.89 -21.47
CA ALA A 182 -5.16 13.72 -22.69
C ALA A 182 -5.92 13.00 -23.84
N GLY A 183 -7.18 12.63 -23.64
CA GLY A 183 -8.02 11.98 -24.65
C GLY A 183 -7.79 10.47 -24.79
N ILE A 184 -7.13 9.81 -23.83
CA ILE A 184 -6.93 8.36 -23.90
C ILE A 184 -8.24 7.63 -23.60
N VAL A 185 -8.81 7.02 -24.64
CA VAL A 185 -9.94 6.11 -24.52
C VAL A 185 -9.52 4.90 -23.67
N GLY A 186 -10.28 4.61 -22.61
CA GLY A 186 -9.96 3.49 -21.71
C GLY A 186 -8.94 3.82 -20.62
N ALA A 187 -8.60 5.10 -20.39
CA ALA A 187 -7.75 5.55 -19.30
C ALA A 187 -8.10 4.91 -17.94
N ALA A 188 -9.39 4.83 -17.63
CA ALA A 188 -9.88 4.18 -16.41
C ALA A 188 -9.48 2.70 -16.34
N SER A 189 -9.68 1.94 -17.41
CA SER A 189 -9.33 0.52 -17.46
C SER A 189 -7.82 0.31 -17.33
N ILE A 190 -7.01 1.10 -18.05
CA ILE A 190 -5.53 1.01 -18.00
C ILE A 190 -5.04 1.27 -16.57
N MET A 191 -5.48 2.35 -15.95
CA MET A 191 -4.99 2.69 -14.60
C MET A 191 -5.52 1.76 -13.52
N ASN A 192 -6.78 1.32 -13.60
CA ASN A 192 -7.27 0.28 -12.69
C ASN A 192 -6.44 -1.00 -12.81
N PHE A 193 -6.01 -1.37 -14.02
CA PHE A 193 -5.14 -2.54 -14.23
C PHE A 193 -3.75 -2.35 -13.62
N VAL A 194 -3.13 -1.19 -13.83
CA VAL A 194 -1.84 -0.83 -13.21
C VAL A 194 -1.92 -0.88 -11.69
N VAL A 195 -2.98 -0.34 -11.10
CA VAL A 195 -3.13 -0.32 -9.63
C VAL A 195 -3.48 -1.71 -9.10
N LEU A 196 -4.28 -2.51 -9.82
CA LEU A 196 -4.55 -3.90 -9.44
C LEU A 196 -3.26 -4.74 -9.39
N THR A 197 -2.38 -4.62 -10.39
CA THR A 197 -1.07 -5.30 -10.37
C THR A 197 -0.12 -4.74 -9.29
N SER A 198 -0.33 -3.49 -8.87
CA SER A 198 0.36 -2.88 -7.71
C SER A 198 -0.09 -3.49 -6.40
N ALA A 199 -1.41 -3.56 -6.19
CA ALA A 199 -2.00 -4.18 -5.01
C ALA A 199 -1.66 -5.67 -4.92
N ALA A 200 -1.70 -6.42 -6.03
CA ALA A 200 -1.33 -7.84 -6.03
C ALA A 200 0.15 -8.07 -5.66
N SER A 201 1.07 -7.26 -6.19
CA SER A 201 2.51 -7.28 -5.87
C SER A 201 2.80 -6.91 -4.41
N SER A 202 2.10 -5.91 -3.87
CA SER A 202 2.16 -5.55 -2.44
C SER A 202 1.63 -6.68 -1.56
N ALA A 203 0.47 -7.26 -1.91
CA ALA A 203 -0.11 -8.41 -1.20
C ALA A 203 0.83 -9.62 -1.17
N ASN A 204 1.47 -9.92 -2.31
CA ASN A 204 2.45 -10.99 -2.44
C ASN A 204 3.67 -10.79 -1.53
N SER A 205 4.24 -9.58 -1.54
CA SER A 205 5.33 -9.18 -0.65
C SER A 205 4.93 -9.26 0.83
N GLY A 206 3.70 -8.90 1.17
CA GLY A 206 3.14 -9.00 2.52
C GLY A 206 3.02 -10.46 3.00
N ILE A 207 2.51 -11.37 2.16
CA ILE A 207 2.44 -12.82 2.47
C ILE A 207 3.84 -13.39 2.70
N PHE A 208 4.79 -13.03 1.84
CA PHE A 208 6.18 -13.45 1.92
C PHE A 208 6.87 -12.99 3.22
N SER A 209 6.70 -11.72 3.58
CA SER A 209 7.30 -11.14 4.80
C SER A 209 6.69 -11.73 6.08
N THR A 210 5.35 -11.85 6.11
CA THR A 210 4.61 -12.34 7.27
C THR A 210 5.05 -13.75 7.67
N SER A 211 5.25 -14.63 6.69
CA SER A 211 5.67 -16.02 6.93
C SER A 211 7.04 -16.09 7.65
N ARG A 212 7.97 -15.22 7.27
CA ARG A 212 9.31 -15.15 7.88
C ARG A 212 9.29 -14.49 9.24
N MET A 213 8.50 -13.44 9.39
CA MET A 213 8.34 -12.78 10.69
C MET A 213 7.76 -13.76 11.72
N LEU A 214 6.77 -14.57 11.32
CA LEU A 214 6.20 -15.62 12.18
C LEU A 214 7.23 -16.69 12.56
N TYR A 215 8.06 -17.12 11.61
CA TYR A 215 9.15 -18.06 11.89
C TYR A 215 10.21 -17.47 12.85
N GLY A 216 10.58 -16.20 12.66
CA GLY A 216 11.52 -15.50 13.53
C GLY A 216 10.99 -15.34 14.96
N LEU A 217 9.68 -15.09 15.11
CA LEU A 217 9.00 -15.00 16.41
C LEU A 217 8.95 -16.33 17.17
N ALA A 218 9.09 -17.47 16.50
CA ALA A 218 9.20 -18.77 17.15
C ALA A 218 10.52 -18.92 17.95
N HIS A 219 11.52 -18.08 17.67
CA HIS A 219 12.80 -18.07 18.37
C HIS A 219 12.83 -16.93 19.41
N ARG A 220 13.40 -17.17 20.60
CA ARG A 220 13.49 -16.14 21.64
C ARG A 220 14.39 -14.99 21.20
N MET A 221 13.81 -13.81 21.03
CA MET A 221 14.55 -12.58 20.75
C MET A 221 14.90 -11.82 22.03
N PRO A 222 16.17 -11.40 22.24
CA PRO A 222 16.54 -10.54 23.34
C PRO A 222 15.85 -9.17 23.19
N GLY A 223 15.26 -8.66 24.29
CA GLY A 223 14.57 -7.36 24.29
C GLY A 223 13.08 -7.38 23.91
N GLY A 224 12.47 -8.56 23.72
CA GLY A 224 11.06 -8.69 23.33
C GLY A 224 10.07 -7.91 24.20
N VAL A 225 10.26 -7.91 25.53
CA VAL A 225 9.36 -7.20 26.47
C VAL A 225 9.38 -5.68 26.26
N VAL A 226 10.56 -5.09 26.07
CA VAL A 226 10.71 -3.65 25.82
C VAL A 226 10.10 -3.28 24.46
N MET A 227 10.39 -4.08 23.44
CA MET A 227 9.82 -3.88 22.10
C MET A 227 8.29 -3.98 22.10
N CYS A 228 7.69 -4.89 22.87
CA CYS A 228 6.23 -4.93 23.01
C CYS A 228 5.65 -3.61 23.53
N TRP A 229 6.27 -2.99 24.54
CA TRP A 229 5.83 -1.69 25.06
C TRP A 229 5.99 -0.56 24.03
N VAL A 230 7.10 -0.53 23.30
CA VAL A 230 7.30 0.45 22.21
C VAL A 230 6.24 0.28 21.12
N VAL A 231 5.94 -0.95 20.73
CA VAL A 231 4.91 -1.26 19.74
C VAL A 231 3.52 -0.85 20.24
N LEU A 232 3.18 -1.10 21.50
CA LEU A 232 1.91 -0.67 22.10
C LEU A 232 1.80 0.87 22.13
N ALA A 233 2.87 1.58 22.48
CA ALA A 233 2.90 3.04 22.46
C ALA A 233 2.73 3.59 21.04
N PHE A 234 3.39 2.98 20.05
CA PHE A 234 3.23 3.33 18.65
C PHE A 234 1.81 3.06 18.14
N PHE A 235 1.21 1.91 18.48
CA PHE A 235 -0.18 1.61 18.12
C PHE A 235 -1.16 2.59 18.77
N LEU A 236 -0.95 2.97 20.02
CA LEU A 236 -1.78 3.98 20.68
C LEU A 236 -1.69 5.32 19.94
N PHE A 237 -0.49 5.74 19.56
CA PHE A 237 -0.27 6.94 18.75
C PHE A 237 -0.99 6.85 17.40
N VAL A 238 -0.85 5.73 16.69
CA VAL A 238 -1.57 5.49 15.41
C VAL A 238 -3.08 5.52 15.62
N LEU A 239 -3.62 4.92 16.67
CA LEU A 239 -5.05 4.94 16.94
C LEU A 239 -5.56 6.37 17.17
N VAL A 240 -4.83 7.18 17.94
CA VAL A 240 -5.16 8.60 18.14
C VAL A 240 -5.16 9.33 16.81
N LEU A 241 -4.14 9.11 15.99
CA LEU A 241 -4.03 9.66 14.64
C LEU A 241 -5.22 9.27 13.74
N LEU A 242 -5.63 8.01 13.77
CA LEU A 242 -6.79 7.53 12.99
C LEU A 242 -8.12 8.12 13.46
N THR A 243 -8.23 8.57 14.72
CA THR A 243 -9.45 9.25 15.17
C THR A 243 -9.65 10.62 14.54
N GLN A 244 -8.59 11.26 14.04
CA GLN A 244 -8.66 12.62 13.50
C GLN A 244 -9.23 12.64 12.07
N GLU A 245 -9.09 11.56 11.32
CA GLU A 245 -9.60 11.43 9.96
C GLU A 245 -11.00 10.80 9.91
N ALA A 246 -11.95 11.47 9.25
CA ALA A 246 -13.36 11.05 9.22
C ALA A 246 -13.56 9.68 8.55
N ASP A 247 -12.83 9.42 7.45
CA ASP A 247 -12.94 8.17 6.70
C ASP A 247 -12.34 6.99 7.46
N THR A 248 -11.27 7.22 8.23
CA THR A 248 -10.61 6.14 8.99
C THR A 248 -11.26 5.89 10.35
N ARG A 249 -11.91 6.91 10.93
CA ARG A 249 -12.67 6.80 12.18
C ARG A 249 -13.76 5.73 12.12
N GLN A 250 -14.33 5.46 10.94
CA GLN A 250 -15.38 4.45 10.77
C GLN A 250 -14.90 3.01 11.06
N ALA A 251 -13.59 2.74 10.97
CA ALA A 251 -13.01 1.43 11.27
C ALA A 251 -12.77 1.20 12.78
N LEU A 252 -12.65 2.26 13.59
CA LEU A 252 -12.35 2.15 15.03
C LEU A 252 -13.41 1.34 15.81
N PRO A 253 -14.73 1.54 15.61
CA PRO A 253 -15.76 0.78 16.35
C PRO A 253 -15.71 -0.72 16.10
N VAL A 254 -15.20 -1.16 14.96
CA VAL A 254 -15.11 -2.58 14.57
C VAL A 254 -13.84 -3.24 15.14
N THR A 255 -12.85 -2.43 15.53
CA THR A 255 -11.55 -2.91 16.00
C THR A 255 -11.63 -3.78 17.27
N PRO A 256 -12.43 -3.45 18.31
CA PRO A 256 -12.60 -4.29 19.49
C PRO A 256 -13.20 -5.67 19.19
N LEU A 257 -14.10 -5.76 18.20
CA LEU A 257 -14.71 -7.03 17.80
C LEU A 257 -13.66 -8.02 17.30
N TRP A 258 -12.66 -7.53 16.55
CA TRP A 258 -11.53 -8.33 16.07
C TRP A 258 -10.66 -8.84 17.22
N PHE A 259 -10.38 -8.01 18.22
CA PHE A 259 -9.62 -8.42 19.41
C PHE A 259 -10.36 -9.46 20.26
N LEU A 260 -11.70 -9.36 20.35
CA LEU A 260 -12.51 -10.37 21.03
C LEU A 260 -12.46 -11.72 20.31
N LEU A 261 -12.55 -11.73 18.97
CA LEU A 261 -12.40 -12.94 18.17
C LEU A 261 -11.03 -13.60 18.33
N LEU A 262 -9.95 -12.79 18.28
CA LEU A 262 -8.59 -13.27 18.53
C LEU A 262 -8.41 -13.81 19.96
N GLY A 263 -8.95 -13.11 20.95
CA GLY A 263 -8.91 -13.54 22.35
C GLY A 263 -9.62 -14.88 22.56
N ALA A 264 -10.81 -15.05 21.97
CA ALA A 264 -11.54 -16.32 22.00
C ALA A 264 -10.75 -17.46 21.32
N GLY A 265 -10.18 -17.19 20.14
CA GLY A 265 -9.32 -18.15 19.44
C GLY A 265 -8.08 -18.53 20.24
N TRP A 266 -7.43 -17.57 20.89
CA TRP A 266 -6.27 -17.81 21.74
C TRP A 266 -6.61 -18.66 22.96
N VAL A 267 -7.74 -18.40 23.63
CA VAL A 267 -8.20 -19.23 24.75
C VAL A 267 -8.44 -20.68 24.31
N GLY A 268 -8.97 -20.89 23.11
CA GLY A 268 -9.16 -22.23 22.54
C GLY A 268 -7.85 -22.96 22.19
N VAL A 269 -6.80 -22.23 21.82
CA VAL A 269 -5.50 -22.81 21.43
C VAL A 269 -4.53 -22.96 22.61
N ARG A 270 -4.58 -22.05 23.60
CA ARG A 270 -3.68 -22.02 24.76
C ARG A 270 -3.65 -23.34 25.54
N GLY A 271 -4.81 -24.01 25.65
CA GLY A 271 -4.91 -25.31 26.33
C GLY A 271 -4.03 -26.38 25.68
N LYS A 272 -3.97 -26.42 24.34
CA LYS A 272 -3.20 -27.41 23.58
C LYS A 272 -1.70 -27.13 23.59
N VAL A 273 -1.31 -25.86 23.49
CA VAL A 273 0.11 -25.46 23.49
C VAL A 273 0.78 -25.78 24.83
N ARG A 274 0.04 -25.63 25.94
CA ARG A 274 0.60 -25.91 27.28
C ARG A 274 0.85 -27.39 27.53
N ASP A 275 0.05 -28.29 26.93
CA ASP A 275 0.23 -29.75 27.04
C ASP A 275 1.45 -30.25 26.25
N ASP A 276 1.72 -29.69 25.07
CA ASP A 276 2.89 -30.03 24.24
C ASP A 276 4.22 -29.62 24.90
N ASP A 277 4.29 -28.43 25.52
CA ASP A 277 5.49 -27.97 26.25
C ASP A 277 5.81 -28.90 27.44
N THR A 278 4.79 -29.35 28.19
CA THR A 278 4.99 -30.32 29.28
C THR A 278 5.40 -31.71 28.79
N THR A 279 4.93 -32.14 27.61
CA THR A 279 5.29 -33.44 27.03
C THR A 279 6.73 -33.43 26.50
N THR A 280 7.16 -32.32 25.91
CA THR A 280 8.52 -32.15 25.35
C THR A 280 9.56 -32.00 26.46
N MET A 281 9.25 -31.30 27.56
CA MET A 281 10.12 -31.22 28.74
C MET A 281 10.22 -32.55 29.51
N GLY A 282 9.17 -33.39 29.50
CA GLY A 282 9.17 -34.69 30.18
C GLY A 282 10.01 -35.79 29.51
N ILE A 283 10.39 -35.62 28.23
CA ILE A 283 11.24 -36.57 27.49
C ILE A 283 12.73 -36.26 27.66
N GLN A 284 13.09 -35.04 28.08
CA GLN A 284 14.48 -34.61 28.21
C GLN A 284 15.11 -34.96 29.59
N ASP A 285 14.30 -35.47 30.52
CA ASP A 285 14.69 -35.87 31.89
C ASP A 285 14.67 -37.40 32.11
N ARG A 286 14.76 -38.22 31.06
CA ARG A 286 14.96 -39.68 31.15
C ARG A 286 16.16 -40.19 30.37
#